data_AF-A0A9D7A5V8-F1
#
_entry.id   AF-A0A9D7A5V8-F1
#
_cell.length_a   1.000
_cell.length_b   1.000
_cell.length_c   1.000
_cell.angle_alpha   90.00
_cell.angle_beta   90.00
_cell.angle_gamma   90.00
#
_symmetry.space_group_name_H-M   'P 1'
#
loop_
_entity.id
_entity.type
_entity.pdbx_description
1 polymer ?
#
loop_
_entity_poly.entity_id
_entity_poly.type
_entity_poly.pdbx_seq_one_letter_code
_entity_poly.pdbx_strand_id
1 'polypeptide(L)'
;MHLERTSLVPLLQAARRTRRRFALAVMAAVLGCGLLAGILREAAAAWPVSRAQARLEAGSESVADATARRQDAAFQALRGRRFAEAYGQFAALADEGHGGAALMALALVRHGAELNGNAWSATPGQLRRWSALAAQDLRDRAGQLALHDRGE
;
A
#
# COMPACT_ATOMS: atom_id res chain seq x y z
N MET A 1 -28.25 35.56 93.30
CA MET A 1 -28.35 36.02 91.90
C MET A 1 -27.35 35.23 91.09
N HIS A 2 -27.84 34.13 90.52
CA HIS A 2 -27.13 33.21 89.63
C HIS A 2 -27.51 33.55 88.18
N LEU A 3 -26.70 33.04 87.22
CA LEU A 3 -26.86 33.07 85.74
C LEU A 3 -26.12 34.26 85.10
N GLU A 4 -25.27 34.14 84.08
CA GLU A 4 -25.14 33.09 83.06
C GLU A 4 -23.68 32.81 82.65
N ARG A 5 -23.36 31.53 82.50
CA ARG A 5 -22.27 31.00 81.67
C ARG A 5 -22.85 30.71 80.28
N THR A 6 -22.60 31.56 79.29
CA THR A 6 -23.15 31.39 77.92
C THR A 6 -22.00 31.27 76.90
N SER A 7 -21.70 30.01 76.59
CA SER A 7 -21.40 29.44 75.25
C SER A 7 -20.30 30.05 74.35
N LEU A 8 -19.04 29.72 74.63
CA LEU A 8 -17.92 29.78 73.66
C LEU A 8 -17.83 28.51 72.78
N VAL A 9 -18.91 28.17 72.04
CA VAL A 9 -18.95 26.94 71.22
C VAL A 9 -19.09 27.14 69.70
N PRO A 10 -19.59 28.25 69.11
CA PRO A 10 -19.87 28.23 67.67
C PRO A 10 -18.64 28.54 66.78
N LEU A 11 -17.53 29.02 67.32
CA LEU A 11 -16.41 29.54 66.50
C LEU A 11 -15.47 28.49 65.91
N LEU A 12 -15.54 27.22 66.34
CA LEU A 12 -14.67 26.16 65.80
C LEU A 12 -15.27 25.37 64.62
N GLN A 13 -16.54 25.59 64.26
CA GLN A 13 -17.18 24.82 63.18
C GLN A 13 -17.10 25.48 61.79
N ALA A 14 -16.74 26.77 61.68
CA ALA A 14 -16.64 27.45 60.39
C ALA A 14 -15.36 27.13 59.58
N ALA A 15 -14.31 26.60 60.23
CA ALA A 15 -12.99 26.43 59.60
C ALA A 15 -12.78 25.09 58.85
N ARG A 16 -13.72 24.13 58.92
CA ARG A 16 -13.54 22.78 58.34
C ARG A 16 -14.15 22.56 56.95
N ARG A 17 -15.01 23.45 56.45
CA ARG A 17 -15.69 23.27 55.15
C ARG A 17 -14.87 23.68 53.93
N THR A 18 -13.88 24.55 54.08
CA THR A 18 -13.14 25.15 52.95
C THR A 18 -12.05 24.25 52.39
N ARG A 19 -11.58 23.24 53.15
CA ARG A 19 -10.49 22.35 52.73
C ARG A 19 -10.90 21.25 51.75
N ARG A 20 -12.19 20.87 51.70
CA ARG A 20 -12.64 19.76 50.84
C ARG A 20 -12.84 20.15 49.36
N ARG A 21 -13.10 21.43 49.08
CA ARG A 21 -13.32 21.89 47.70
C ARG A 21 -12.02 22.09 46.91
N PHE A 22 -10.92 22.45 47.58
CA PHE A 22 -9.61 22.58 46.94
C PHE A 22 -8.95 21.23 46.61
N ALA A 23 -9.18 20.20 47.41
CA ALA A 23 -8.58 18.87 47.18
C ALA A 23 -9.14 18.17 45.92
N LEU A 24 -10.42 18.39 45.58
CA LEU A 24 -11.03 17.81 44.38
C LEU A 24 -10.65 18.58 43.09
N ALA A 25 -10.44 19.90 43.17
CA ALA A 25 -10.03 20.71 42.02
C ALA A 25 -8.58 20.45 41.57
N VAL A 26 -7.67 20.20 42.52
CA VAL A 26 -6.25 19.93 42.20
C VAL A 26 -6.04 18.51 41.63
N MET A 27 -6.82 17.51 42.08
CA MET A 27 -6.74 16.16 41.49
C MET A 27 -7.30 16.07 40.06
N ALA A 28 -8.35 16.83 39.71
CA ALA A 28 -8.87 16.86 38.34
C ALA A 28 -7.89 17.51 37.35
N ALA A 29 -7.09 18.49 37.80
CA ALA A 29 -6.11 19.18 36.97
C ALA A 29 -4.86 18.32 36.68
N VAL A 30 -4.43 17.47 37.63
CA VAL A 30 -3.26 16.59 37.44
C VAL A 30 -3.61 15.36 36.59
N LEU A 31 -4.84 14.85 36.67
CA LEU A 31 -5.32 13.75 35.82
C LEU A 31 -5.61 14.18 34.37
N GLY A 32 -5.97 15.44 34.12
CA GLY A 32 -6.16 15.97 32.76
C GLY A 32 -4.86 16.24 31.99
N CYS A 33 -3.79 16.64 32.68
CA CYS A 33 -2.52 17.01 32.04
C CYS A 33 -1.64 15.78 31.70
N GLY A 34 -1.74 14.70 32.47
CA GLY A 34 -1.02 13.45 32.20
C GLY A 34 -1.54 12.66 30.99
N LEU A 35 -2.84 12.76 30.68
CA LEU A 35 -3.46 12.01 29.59
C LEU A 35 -3.23 12.63 28.21
N LEU A 36 -3.00 13.94 28.12
CA LEU A 36 -2.67 14.61 26.85
C LEU A 36 -1.18 14.51 26.48
N ALA A 37 -0.27 14.39 27.46
CA ALA A 37 1.16 14.24 27.21
C ALA A 37 1.57 12.81 26.81
N GLY A 38 0.78 11.80 27.16
CA GLY A 38 0.99 10.41 26.74
C GLY A 38 0.65 10.16 25.26
N ILE A 39 -0.47 10.73 24.79
CA ILE A 39 -0.98 10.51 23.42
C ILE A 39 -0.11 11.22 22.37
N LEU A 40 0.53 12.35 22.71
CA LEU A 40 1.42 13.08 21.79
C LEU A 40 2.84 12.50 21.71
N ARG A 41 3.25 11.60 22.61
CA ARG A 41 4.61 11.05 22.62
C ARG A 41 4.75 9.74 21.81
N GLU A 42 3.67 9.03 21.54
CA GLU A 42 3.68 7.82 20.70
C GLU A 42 3.54 8.11 19.19
N ALA A 43 3.02 9.28 18.80
CA ALA A 43 2.84 9.64 17.40
C ALA A 43 4.16 9.92 16.65
N ALA A 44 5.25 10.25 17.37
CA ALA A 44 6.53 10.59 16.76
C ALA A 44 7.38 9.37 16.35
N ALA A 45 7.12 8.20 16.93
CA ALA A 45 7.85 6.96 16.60
C ALA A 45 7.20 6.17 15.44
N ALA A 46 5.95 6.47 15.08
CA ALA A 46 5.23 5.83 13.96
C ALA A 46 5.54 6.46 12.58
N TRP A 47 6.22 7.60 12.53
CA TRP A 47 6.43 8.38 11.29
C TRP A 47 7.54 7.91 10.32
N PRO A 48 8.57 7.12 10.67
CA PRO A 48 9.59 6.74 9.69
C PRO A 48 9.10 5.63 8.73
N VAL A 49 8.19 4.76 9.17
CA VAL A 49 7.67 3.65 8.37
C VAL A 49 6.80 4.15 7.22
N SER A 50 5.93 5.14 7.44
CA SER A 50 5.06 5.70 6.40
C SER A 50 5.82 6.35 5.25
N ARG A 51 6.97 6.99 5.52
CA ARG A 51 7.82 7.57 4.45
C ARG A 51 8.60 6.52 3.67
N ALA A 52 8.98 5.41 4.30
CA ALA A 52 9.62 4.30 3.60
C ALA A 52 8.61 3.57 2.71
N GLN A 53 7.39 3.31 3.22
CA GLN A 53 6.30 2.72 2.45
C GLN A 53 5.89 3.60 1.27
N ALA A 54 5.68 4.90 1.47
CA ALA A 54 5.33 5.81 0.38
C ALA A 54 6.39 5.86 -0.73
N ARG A 55 7.68 5.70 -0.41
CA ARG A 55 8.75 5.61 -1.42
C ARG A 55 8.76 4.27 -2.16
N LEU A 56 8.46 3.17 -1.47
CA LEU A 56 8.35 1.85 -2.10
C LEU A 56 7.15 1.79 -3.04
N GLU A 57 6.00 2.33 -2.61
CA GLU A 57 4.79 2.43 -3.42
C GLU A 57 5.03 3.32 -4.65
N ALA A 58 5.54 4.55 -4.46
CA ALA A 58 5.88 5.44 -5.57
C ALA A 58 6.91 4.84 -6.54
N GLY A 59 7.89 4.09 -6.01
CA GLY A 59 8.86 3.36 -6.83
C GLY A 59 8.20 2.24 -7.64
N SER A 60 7.29 1.48 -7.02
CA SER A 60 6.56 0.40 -7.69
C SER A 60 5.61 0.90 -8.78
N GLU A 61 4.95 2.03 -8.54
CA GLU A 61 4.09 2.71 -9.52
C GLU A 61 4.91 3.21 -10.70
N SER A 62 6.08 3.81 -10.44
CA SER A 62 6.99 4.27 -11.50
C SER A 62 7.50 3.13 -12.39
N VAL A 63 7.80 1.97 -11.81
CA VAL A 63 8.20 0.78 -12.57
C VAL A 63 7.03 0.24 -13.39
N ALA A 64 5.83 0.14 -12.80
CA ALA A 64 4.63 -0.30 -13.50
C ALA A 64 4.31 0.60 -14.70
N ASP A 65 4.41 1.92 -14.53
CA ASP A 65 4.24 2.90 -15.60
C ASP A 65 5.28 2.75 -16.71
N ALA A 66 6.54 2.51 -16.34
CA ALA A 66 7.61 2.30 -17.31
C ALA A 66 7.38 1.01 -18.12
N THR A 67 6.97 -0.07 -17.46
CA THR A 67 6.59 -1.33 -18.11
C THR A 67 5.40 -1.14 -19.04
N ALA A 68 4.34 -0.44 -18.59
CA ALA A 68 3.17 -0.14 -19.40
C ALA A 68 3.54 0.62 -20.68
N ARG A 69 4.38 1.66 -20.57
CA ARG A 69 4.87 2.42 -21.74
C ARG A 69 5.66 1.55 -22.72
N ARG A 70 6.51 0.64 -22.25
CA ARG A 70 7.24 -0.31 -23.11
C ARG A 70 6.27 -1.27 -23.80
N GLN A 71 5.30 -1.78 -23.07
CA GLN A 71 4.29 -2.67 -23.63
C GLN A 71 3.45 -1.96 -24.72
N ASP A 72 3.03 -0.72 -24.48
CA ASP A 72 2.31 0.07 -25.46
C ASP A 72 3.15 0.33 -26.71
N ALA A 73 4.44 0.67 -26.55
CA ALA A 73 5.36 0.83 -27.66
C ALA A 73 5.50 -0.45 -28.49
N ALA A 74 5.61 -1.61 -27.83
CA ALA A 74 5.65 -2.91 -28.50
C ALA A 74 4.36 -3.19 -29.30
N PHE A 75 3.18 -2.87 -28.75
CA PHE A 75 1.90 -2.98 -29.47
C PHE A 75 1.78 -1.99 -30.63
N GLN A 76 2.33 -0.79 -30.50
CA GLN A 76 2.38 0.18 -31.61
C GLN A 76 3.30 -0.31 -32.73
N ALA A 77 4.45 -0.89 -32.39
CA ALA A 77 5.33 -1.53 -33.38
C ALA A 77 4.62 -2.69 -34.09
N LEU A 78 3.91 -3.54 -33.34
CA LEU A 78 3.14 -4.65 -33.88
C LEU A 78 2.05 -4.17 -34.85
N ARG A 79 1.25 -3.18 -34.45
CA ARG A 79 0.22 -2.56 -35.31
C ARG A 79 0.80 -1.92 -36.56
N GLY A 80 1.97 -1.29 -36.43
CA GLY A 80 2.73 -0.72 -37.55
C GLY A 80 3.44 -1.76 -38.42
N ARG A 81 3.19 -3.07 -38.26
CA ARG A 81 3.88 -4.17 -38.96
C ARG A 81 5.40 -4.16 -38.79
N ARG A 82 5.92 -3.51 -37.74
CA ARG A 82 7.33 -3.53 -37.34
C ARG A 82 7.58 -4.72 -36.42
N PHE A 83 7.40 -5.92 -36.96
CA PHE A 83 7.38 -7.16 -36.17
C PHE A 83 8.70 -7.47 -35.48
N ALA A 84 9.83 -7.08 -36.06
CA ALA A 84 11.15 -7.24 -35.46
C ALA A 84 11.29 -6.43 -34.16
N GLU A 85 10.91 -5.17 -34.23
CA GLU A 85 10.91 -4.25 -33.09
C GLU A 85 9.93 -4.72 -32.01
N ALA A 86 8.72 -5.13 -32.42
CA ALA A 86 7.72 -5.68 -31.51
C ALA A 86 8.23 -6.94 -30.80
N TYR A 87 8.81 -7.89 -31.55
CA TYR A 87 9.38 -9.12 -30.98
C TYR A 87 10.48 -8.80 -29.96
N GLY A 88 11.44 -7.94 -30.31
CA GLY A 88 12.52 -7.57 -29.41
C GLY A 88 12.02 -6.97 -28.09
N GLN A 89 11.01 -6.11 -28.14
CA GLN A 89 10.43 -5.53 -26.94
C GLN A 89 9.65 -6.55 -26.10
N PHE A 90 8.82 -7.38 -26.72
CA PHE A 90 8.10 -8.43 -25.99
C PHE A 90 9.04 -9.48 -25.40
N ALA A 91 10.09 -9.88 -26.12
CA ALA A 91 11.10 -10.81 -25.62
C ALA A 91 11.87 -10.25 -24.43
N ALA A 92 12.27 -8.97 -24.48
CA ALA A 92 12.92 -8.31 -23.36
C ALA A 92 12.02 -8.26 -22.11
N LEU A 93 10.76 -7.85 -22.27
CA LEU A 93 9.78 -7.84 -21.17
C LEU A 93 9.49 -9.26 -20.64
N ALA A 94 9.46 -10.26 -21.51
CA ALA A 94 9.26 -11.65 -21.12
C ALA A 94 10.45 -12.20 -20.31
N ASP A 95 11.68 -11.85 -20.71
CA ASP A 95 12.89 -12.18 -19.96
C ASP A 95 12.98 -11.43 -18.62
N GLU A 96 12.36 -10.25 -18.50
CA GLU A 96 12.15 -9.51 -17.24
C GLU A 96 11.03 -10.12 -16.36
N GLY A 97 10.28 -11.11 -16.85
CA GLY A 97 9.25 -11.82 -16.08
C GLY A 97 7.80 -11.40 -16.35
N HIS A 98 7.55 -10.55 -17.35
CA HIS A 98 6.20 -10.07 -17.66
C HIS A 98 5.42 -11.11 -18.48
N GLY A 99 4.44 -11.78 -17.85
CA GLY A 99 3.69 -12.89 -18.46
C GLY A 99 2.84 -12.53 -19.69
N GLY A 100 2.21 -11.35 -19.70
CA GLY A 100 1.49 -10.86 -20.89
C GLY A 100 2.41 -10.65 -22.10
N ALA A 101 3.62 -10.13 -21.88
CA ALA A 101 4.62 -9.98 -22.93
C ALA A 101 5.17 -11.34 -23.39
N ALA A 102 5.36 -12.28 -22.46
CA ALA A 102 5.76 -13.65 -22.78
C ALA A 102 4.77 -14.36 -23.72
N LEU A 103 3.46 -14.16 -23.51
CA LEU A 103 2.41 -14.67 -24.40
C LEU A 103 2.55 -14.10 -25.82
N MET A 104 2.79 -12.80 -25.95
CA MET A 104 2.97 -12.14 -27.25
C MET A 104 4.26 -12.59 -27.95
N ALA A 105 5.37 -12.72 -27.21
CA ALA A 105 6.63 -13.22 -27.75
C ALA A 105 6.48 -14.66 -28.28
N LEU A 106 5.82 -15.55 -27.53
CA LEU A 106 5.54 -16.92 -27.96
C LEU A 106 4.63 -16.97 -29.19
N ALA A 107 3.64 -16.08 -29.29
CA ALA A 107 2.79 -15.98 -30.47
C ALA A 107 3.59 -15.60 -31.72
N LEU A 108 4.53 -14.66 -31.60
CA LEU A 108 5.41 -14.25 -32.70
C LEU A 108 6.45 -15.32 -33.07
N VAL A 109 6.95 -16.10 -32.12
CA VAL A 109 7.82 -17.26 -32.42
C VAL A 109 7.05 -18.31 -33.22
N ARG A 110 5.83 -18.64 -32.79
CA ARG A 110 5.03 -19.69 -33.43
C ARG A 110 4.52 -19.30 -34.82
N HIS A 111 4.03 -18.06 -34.94
CA HIS A 111 3.26 -17.61 -36.11
C HIS A 111 4.01 -16.57 -36.96
N GLY A 112 5.20 -16.15 -36.56
CA GLY A 112 5.92 -15.05 -37.21
C GLY A 112 6.21 -15.30 -38.69
N ALA A 113 6.53 -16.55 -39.06
CA ALA A 113 6.75 -16.91 -40.46
C ALA A 113 5.50 -16.68 -41.32
N GLU A 114 4.31 -16.98 -40.79
CA GLU A 114 3.03 -16.76 -41.48
C GLU A 114 2.65 -15.27 -41.49
N LEU A 115 2.99 -14.53 -40.44
CA LEU A 115 2.62 -13.11 -40.29
C LEU A 115 3.50 -12.15 -41.10
N ASN A 116 4.79 -12.46 -41.27
CA ASN A 116 5.76 -11.51 -41.83
C ASN A 116 6.90 -12.15 -42.63
N GLY A 117 6.85 -13.46 -42.88
CA GLY A 117 7.89 -14.19 -43.62
C GLY A 117 9.19 -14.40 -42.86
N ASN A 118 9.32 -13.94 -41.61
CA ASN A 118 10.51 -14.15 -40.77
C ASN A 118 10.22 -15.13 -39.64
N ALA A 119 11.08 -16.14 -39.52
CA ALA A 119 11.08 -17.06 -38.39
C ALA A 119 11.82 -16.43 -37.21
N TRP A 120 11.07 -16.09 -36.17
CA TRP A 120 11.63 -15.64 -34.89
C TRP A 120 11.96 -16.87 -34.05
N SER A 121 13.09 -16.85 -33.37
CA SER A 121 13.52 -17.97 -32.54
C SER A 121 13.76 -17.55 -31.10
N ALA A 122 13.48 -18.47 -30.19
CA ALA A 122 13.80 -18.39 -28.78
C ALA A 122 14.52 -19.67 -28.38
N THR A 123 15.44 -19.57 -27.43
CA THR A 123 16.15 -20.75 -26.93
C THR A 123 15.16 -21.71 -26.23
N PRO A 124 15.46 -23.02 -26.14
CA PRO A 124 14.61 -23.95 -25.38
C PRO A 124 14.39 -23.52 -23.92
N GLY A 125 15.38 -22.85 -23.31
CA GLY A 125 15.26 -22.28 -21.97
C GLY A 125 14.28 -21.11 -21.90
N GLN A 126 14.33 -20.18 -22.87
CA GLN A 126 13.38 -19.09 -22.98
C GLN A 126 11.96 -19.60 -23.20
N LEU A 127 11.76 -20.54 -24.14
CA LEU A 127 10.45 -21.14 -24.40
C LEU A 127 9.82 -21.71 -23.13
N ARG A 128 10.58 -22.50 -22.35
CA ARG A 128 10.07 -23.06 -21.08
C ARG A 128 9.69 -21.97 -20.08
N ARG A 129 10.54 -20.97 -19.87
CA ARG A 129 10.27 -19.88 -18.91
C ARG A 129 9.08 -19.03 -19.34
N TRP A 130 9.05 -18.60 -20.59
CA TRP A 130 7.97 -17.78 -21.14
C TRP A 130 6.63 -18.53 -21.12
N SER A 131 6.62 -19.83 -21.42
CA SER A 131 5.40 -20.64 -21.33
C SER A 131 4.88 -20.74 -19.91
N ALA A 132 5.76 -20.90 -18.92
CA ALA A 132 5.36 -20.91 -17.51
C ALA A 132 4.78 -19.55 -17.07
N LEU A 133 5.43 -18.45 -17.44
CA LEU A 133 4.97 -17.08 -17.16
C LEU A 133 3.61 -16.78 -17.80
N ALA A 134 3.44 -17.11 -19.09
CA ALA A 134 2.18 -16.93 -19.80
C ALA A 134 1.05 -17.76 -19.18
N ALA A 135 1.33 -19.00 -18.77
CA ALA A 135 0.33 -19.84 -18.11
C ALA A 135 -0.08 -19.29 -16.74
N GLN A 136 0.85 -18.68 -16.00
CA GLN A 136 0.55 -18.03 -14.73
C GLN A 136 -0.33 -16.78 -14.94
N ASP A 137 0.07 -15.87 -15.83
CA ASP A 137 -0.67 -14.64 -16.14
C ASP A 137 -2.11 -14.93 -16.60
N LEU A 138 -2.31 -15.98 -17.42
CA LEU A 138 -3.65 -16.40 -17.84
C LEU A 138 -4.50 -16.93 -16.67
N ARG A 139 -3.92 -17.69 -15.74
CA ARG A 139 -4.63 -18.16 -14.54
C ARG A 139 -5.03 -16.99 -13.64
N ASP A 140 -4.13 -16.04 -13.44
CA ASP A 140 -4.36 -14.86 -12.60
C ASP A 140 -5.52 -14.02 -13.18
N ARG A 141 -5.52 -13.78 -14.49
CA ARG A 141 -6.61 -13.06 -15.18
C ARG A 141 -7.93 -13.81 -15.14
N ALA A 142 -7.92 -15.14 -15.32
CA ALA A 142 -9.14 -15.95 -15.20
C ALA A 142 -9.73 -15.88 -13.79
N GLY A 143 -8.87 -15.88 -12.76
CA GLY A 143 -9.28 -15.69 -11.37
C GLY A 143 -9.92 -14.32 -11.13
N GLN A 144 -9.34 -13.26 -11.68
CA GLN A 144 -9.88 -11.90 -11.58
C GLN A 144 -11.25 -11.77 -12.24
N LEU A 145 -11.43 -12.33 -13.44
CA LEU A 145 -12.71 -12.32 -14.14
C LEU A 145 -13.80 -13.08 -13.35
N ALA A 146 -13.46 -14.23 -12.77
CA ALA A 146 -14.38 -15.02 -11.96
C ALA A 146 -14.72 -14.37 -10.60
N LEU A 147 -13.92 -13.41 -10.14
CA LEU A 147 -14.24 -12.58 -8.97
C LEU A 147 -15.18 -11.43 -9.34
N HIS A 148 -14.94 -10.81 -10.50
CA HIS A 148 -15.79 -9.73 -11.01
C HIS A 148 -17.22 -10.23 -11.29
N ASP A 149 -17.37 -11.40 -11.91
CA ASP A 149 -18.69 -12.02 -12.21
C ASP A 149 -19.49 -12.42 -10.96
N ARG A 150 -18.85 -12.49 -9.79
CA ARG A 150 -19.50 -12.86 -8.51
C ARG A 150 -19.94 -11.66 -7.66
N GLY A 151 -19.56 -10.45 -8.03
CA GLY A 151 -19.63 -9.27 -7.16
C GLY A 151 -20.44 -8.08 -7.68
N GLU A 152 -21.15 -8.23 -8.81
CA GLU A 152 -21.97 -7.18 -9.41
C GLU A 152 -23.46 -7.53 -9.45
#